data_AF-A0A7H4MK52-F1
#
_entry.id   AF-A0A7H4MK52-F1
#
_cell.length_a   1.000
_cell.length_b   1.000
_cell.length_c   1.000
_cell.angle_alpha   90.00
_cell.angle_beta   90.00
_cell.angle_gamma   90.00
#
_symmetry.space_group_name_H-M   'P 1'
#
loop_
_entity.id
_entity.type
_entity.pdbx_description
1 polymer ?
#
loop_
_entity_poly.entity_id
_entity_poly.type
_entity_poly.pdbx_seq_one_letter_code
_entity_poly.pdbx_strand_id
1 'polypeptide(L)'
;MTDQQQKPTLYERLGGYDAVYAFAGEVLKTCMKHPDIGHIWAHVSESSFQKEHINFVDFLCKHWGGNTVYRGRDMVTAHRGMGLTEVH
;
A
#
# COMPACT_ATOMS: atom_id res chain seq x y z
N MET A 1 0.27 29.55 -27.03
CA MET A 1 -0.16 28.81 -25.82
C MET A 1 0.56 27.48 -25.87
N THR A 2 1.65 27.34 -25.13
CA THR A 2 2.41 26.09 -25.06
C THR A 2 1.63 25.11 -24.21
N ASP A 3 1.07 24.10 -24.85
CA ASP A 3 0.45 22.95 -24.20
C ASP A 3 1.56 22.19 -23.45
N GLN A 4 1.63 22.36 -22.13
CA GLN A 4 2.53 21.56 -21.32
C GLN A 4 1.86 20.21 -21.10
N GLN A 5 2.19 19.24 -21.97
CA GLN A 5 1.80 17.85 -21.78
C GLN A 5 2.26 17.40 -20.39
N GLN A 6 1.31 17.23 -19.46
CA GLN A 6 1.63 16.72 -18.12
C GLN A 6 2.21 15.32 -18.27
N LYS A 7 3.35 15.07 -17.63
CA LYS A 7 3.94 13.74 -17.60
C LYS A 7 2.95 12.78 -16.92
N PRO A 8 2.77 11.55 -17.46
CA PRO A 8 1.89 10.59 -16.83
C PRO A 8 2.36 10.32 -15.40
N THR A 9 1.40 10.21 -14.51
CA THR A 9 1.60 9.89 -13.09
C THR A 9 2.28 8.53 -12.94
N LEU A 10 2.84 8.25 -11.76
CA LEU A 10 3.42 6.93 -11.50
C LEU A 10 2.34 5.85 -11.57
N TYR A 11 1.13 6.14 -11.08
CA TYR A 11 -0.05 5.28 -11.20
C TYR A 11 -0.34 4.89 -12.65
N GLU A 12 -0.38 5.85 -13.57
CA GLU A 12 -0.61 5.57 -15.01
C GLU A 12 0.54 4.77 -15.62
N ARG A 13 1.79 5.12 -15.30
CA ARG A 13 2.98 4.42 -15.82
C ARG A 13 3.08 2.97 -15.34
N LEU A 14 2.56 2.67 -14.15
CA LEU A 14 2.53 1.32 -13.58
C LEU A 14 1.38 0.46 -14.13
N GLY A 15 0.42 1.04 -14.85
CA GLY A 15 -0.73 0.30 -15.41
C GLY A 15 -2.03 0.44 -14.62
N GLY A 16 -2.13 1.44 -13.74
CA GLY A 16 -3.35 1.75 -13.01
C GLY A 16 -3.69 0.75 -11.91
N TYR A 17 -4.96 0.74 -11.50
CA TYR A 17 -5.40 0.07 -10.26
C TYR A 17 -5.08 -1.42 -10.22
N ASP A 18 -5.36 -2.16 -11.29
CA ASP A 18 -5.16 -3.62 -11.30
C ASP A 18 -3.69 -4.01 -11.15
N ALA A 19 -2.79 -3.25 -11.79
CA ALA A 19 -1.35 -3.47 -11.66
C ALA A 19 -0.86 -3.13 -10.24
N VAL A 20 -1.34 -2.03 -9.65
CA VAL A 20 -1.03 -1.67 -8.25
C VAL A 20 -1.60 -2.69 -7.27
N TYR A 21 -2.79 -3.24 -7.53
CA TYR A 21 -3.43 -4.27 -6.73
C TYR A 21 -2.58 -5.54 -6.67
N ALA A 22 -2.15 -6.03 -7.85
CA ALA A 22 -1.26 -7.19 -7.95
C ALA A 22 0.09 -6.93 -7.27
N PHE A 23 0.70 -5.76 -7.53
CA PHE A 23 1.94 -5.34 -6.89
C PHE A 23 1.84 -5.33 -5.36
N ALA A 24 0.81 -4.68 -4.80
CA ALA A 24 0.60 -4.60 -3.37
C ALA A 24 0.43 -5.97 -2.72
N GLY A 25 -0.25 -6.90 -3.42
CA GLY A 25 -0.41 -8.28 -2.96
C GLY A 25 0.93 -9.00 -2.85
N GLU A 26 1.82 -8.85 -3.83
CA GLU A 26 3.15 -9.46 -3.79
C GLU A 26 4.07 -8.82 -2.73
N VAL A 27 3.96 -7.51 -2.52
CA VAL A 27 4.65 -6.83 -1.42
C VAL A 27 4.23 -7.40 -0.07
N LEU A 28 2.92 -7.47 0.20
CA LEU A 28 2.42 -8.01 1.48
C LEU A 28 2.84 -9.47 1.67
N LYS A 29 2.73 -10.32 0.64
CA LYS A 29 3.22 -11.71 0.69
C LYS A 29 4.71 -11.80 1.01
N THR A 30 5.51 -10.84 0.51
CA THR A 30 6.94 -10.76 0.80
C THR A 30 7.19 -10.35 2.24
N CYS A 31 6.50 -9.31 2.72
CA CYS A 31 6.57 -8.84 4.11
C CYS A 31 6.19 -9.91 5.12
N MET A 32 5.13 -10.68 4.85
CA MET A 32 4.68 -11.79 5.71
C MET A 32 5.73 -12.89 5.88
N LYS A 33 6.68 -13.03 4.94
CA LYS A 33 7.77 -14.01 4.99
C LYS A 33 9.05 -13.45 5.61
N HIS A 34 9.10 -12.15 5.89
CA HIS A 34 10.29 -11.49 6.40
C HIS A 34 10.51 -11.83 7.88
N PRO A 35 11.74 -12.16 8.32
CA PRO A 35 12.01 -12.57 9.70
C PRO A 35 11.64 -11.49 10.72
N ASP A 36 11.87 -10.22 10.40
CA ASP A 36 11.70 -9.13 11.38
C ASP A 36 10.27 -8.62 11.49
N ILE A 37 9.47 -8.69 10.41
CA ILE A 37 8.13 -8.08 10.37
C ILE A 37 7.00 -9.09 10.11
N GLY A 38 7.30 -10.32 9.67
CA GLY A 38 6.28 -11.32 9.34
C GLY A 38 5.33 -11.64 10.49
N HIS A 39 5.81 -11.51 11.74
CA HIS A 39 5.03 -11.72 12.95
C HIS A 39 3.82 -10.77 13.09
N ILE A 40 3.85 -9.59 12.44
CA ILE A 40 2.73 -8.62 12.43
C ILE A 40 1.45 -9.27 11.88
N TRP A 41 1.58 -10.21 10.94
CA TRP A 41 0.44 -10.88 10.29
C TRP A 41 0.12 -12.26 10.87
N ALA A 42 0.87 -12.77 11.85
CA ALA A 42 0.78 -14.17 12.32
C ALA A 42 -0.60 -14.55 12.90
N HIS A 43 -1.40 -13.56 13.33
CA HIS A 43 -2.71 -13.76 13.95
C HIS A 43 -3.82 -12.93 13.29
N VAL A 44 -3.60 -12.48 12.06
CA VAL A 44 -4.58 -11.70 11.30
C VAL A 44 -5.58 -12.64 10.64
N SER A 45 -6.89 -12.36 10.79
CA SER A 45 -7.91 -13.09 10.06
C SER A 45 -7.88 -12.76 8.56
N GLU A 46 -8.31 -13.69 7.70
CA GLU A 46 -8.36 -13.44 6.26
C GLU A 46 -9.14 -12.17 5.90
N SER A 47 -10.27 -11.91 6.56
CA SER A 47 -11.05 -10.69 6.33
C SER A 47 -10.34 -9.41 6.76
N SER A 48 -9.50 -9.47 7.79
CA SER A 48 -8.68 -8.33 8.23
C SER A 48 -7.53 -8.10 7.25
N PHE A 49 -6.90 -9.16 6.75
CA PHE A 49 -5.88 -9.08 5.72
C PHE A 49 -6.43 -8.48 4.42
N GLN A 50 -7.60 -8.91 3.95
CA GLN A 50 -8.20 -8.34 2.74
C GLN A 50 -8.50 -6.83 2.88
N LYS A 51 -8.93 -6.39 4.07
CA LYS A 51 -9.10 -4.95 4.36
C LYS A 51 -7.77 -4.20 4.34
N GLU A 52 -6.71 -4.80 4.89
CA GLU A 52 -5.37 -4.23 4.86
C GLU A 52 -4.85 -4.11 3.43
N HIS A 53 -5.00 -5.16 2.61
CA HIS A 53 -4.59 -5.16 1.21
C HIS A 53 -5.29 -4.05 0.43
N ILE A 54 -6.62 -3.90 0.56
CA ILE A 54 -7.37 -2.82 -0.08
C ILE A 54 -6.90 -1.45 0.42
N ASN A 55 -6.71 -1.27 1.73
CA ASN A 55 -6.20 -0.02 2.29
C ASN A 55 -4.80 0.33 1.74
N PHE A 56 -3.93 -0.66 1.60
CA PHE A 56 -2.59 -0.47 1.06
C PHE A 56 -2.64 -0.09 -0.42
N VAL A 57 -3.49 -0.75 -1.22
CA VAL A 57 -3.73 -0.39 -2.62
C VAL A 57 -4.24 1.05 -2.75
N ASP A 58 -5.25 1.41 -1.98
CA ASP A 58 -5.81 2.77 -2.00
C ASP A 58 -4.76 3.82 -1.59
N PHE A 59 -3.92 3.50 -0.61
CA PHE A 59 -2.81 4.36 -0.18
C PHE A 59 -1.81 4.57 -1.31
N LEU A 60 -1.35 3.50 -1.96
CA LEU A 60 -0.39 3.57 -3.07
C LEU A 60 -0.98 4.34 -4.25
N CYS A 61 -2.18 3.99 -4.69
CA CYS A 61 -2.87 4.65 -5.80
C CYS A 61 -3.01 6.15 -5.54
N LYS A 62 -3.44 6.57 -4.35
CA LYS A 62 -3.56 7.99 -3.99
C LYS A 62 -2.22 8.73 -4.07
N HIS A 63 -1.16 8.15 -3.52
CA HIS A 63 0.15 8.81 -3.48
C HIS A 63 0.90 8.76 -4.81
N TRP A 64 0.54 7.83 -5.70
CA TRP A 64 1.13 7.69 -7.03
C TRP A 64 0.38 8.46 -8.12
N GLY A 65 -0.63 9.24 -7.76
CA GLY A 65 -1.37 10.13 -8.67
C GLY A 65 -2.66 9.52 -9.25
N GLY A 66 -3.11 8.39 -8.73
CA GLY A 66 -4.42 7.82 -9.04
C GLY A 66 -5.56 8.58 -8.34
N ASN A 67 -6.77 8.45 -8.89
CA ASN A 67 -7.97 9.14 -8.39
C ASN A 67 -8.66 8.40 -7.22
N THR A 68 -7.93 7.55 -6.49
CA THR A 68 -8.48 6.78 -5.37
C THR A 68 -8.47 7.60 -4.08
N VAL A 69 -9.41 7.28 -3.18
CA VAL A 69 -9.51 7.90 -1.87
C VAL A 69 -9.10 6.89 -0.81
N TYR A 70 -7.92 7.09 -0.21
CA TYR A 70 -7.51 6.36 0.98
C TYR A 70 -8.39 6.72 2.17
N ARG A 71 -9.09 5.72 2.72
CA ARG A 71 -10.00 5.85 3.88
C ARG A 71 -9.47 5.20 5.16
N GLY A 72 -8.25 4.67 5.11
CA GLY A 72 -7.60 4.08 6.27
C GLY A 72 -7.17 5.12 7.31
N ARG A 73 -6.62 4.63 8.42
CA ARG A 73 -6.07 5.47 9.49
C ARG A 73 -4.84 6.24 8.97
N ASP A 74 -4.51 7.37 9.58
CA ASP A 74 -3.23 8.01 9.30
C ASP A 74 -2.05 7.07 9.64
N MET A 75 -0.90 7.29 9.01
CA MET A 75 0.25 6.39 9.13
C MET A 75 0.73 6.22 10.57
N VAL A 76 0.71 7.28 11.39
CA VAL A 76 1.15 7.19 12.78
C VAL A 76 0.18 6.35 13.59
N THR A 77 -1.12 6.58 13.44
CA THR A 77 -2.15 5.79 14.13
C THR A 77 -2.21 4.34 13.63
N ALA A 78 -2.00 4.10 12.34
CA ALA A 78 -2.01 2.76 11.75
C ALA A 78 -0.91 1.86 12.33
N HIS A 79 0.28 2.42 12.59
CA HIS A 79 1.46 1.66 13.05
C HIS A 79 1.73 1.80 14.56
N ARG A 80 0.91 2.57 15.28
CA ARG A 80 1.05 2.77 16.72
C ARG A 80 0.95 1.44 17.47
N GLY A 81 1.93 1.17 18.33
CA GLY A 81 1.94 -0.02 19.19
C GLY A 81 2.52 -1.27 18.54
N MET A 82 3.00 -1.19 17.28
CA MET A 82 3.68 -2.31 16.61
C MET A 82 5.15 -2.49 17.02
N GLY A 83 5.72 -1.55 17.79
CA GLY A 83 7.13 -1.63 18.21
C GLY A 83 8.13 -1.46 17.04
N LEU A 84 7.73 -0.77 15.97
CA LEU A 84 8.58 -0.53 14.81
C LEU A 84 9.84 0.28 15.20
N THR A 85 10.92 0.02 14.47
CA THR A 85 12.24 0.62 14.62
C THR A 85 12.85 0.75 13.23
N GLU A 86 14.03 1.36 13.08
CA GLU A 86 14.68 1.54 11.77
C GLU A 86 15.07 0.23 11.06
N VAL A 87 15.08 -0.92 11.77
CA VAL A 87 15.37 -2.23 11.15
C VAL A 87 14.14 -2.89 10.53
N HIS A 88 12.94 -2.41 10.87
CA HIS A 88 11.67 -2.93 10.33
C HIS A 88 11.28 -2.20 9.06
#